data_AF-A0A1S1GVS3-F1
#
_entry.id   AF-A0A1S1GVS3-F1
#
_cell.length_a   1.000
_cell.length_b   1.000
_cell.length_c   1.000
_cell.angle_alpha   90.00
_cell.angle_beta   90.00
_cell.angle_gamma   90.00
#
_symmetry.space_group_name_H-M   'P 1'
#
loop_
_entity.id
_entity.type
_entity.pdbx_description
1 polymer ?
#
loop_
_entity_poly.entity_id
_entity_poly.type
_entity_poly.pdbx_seq_one_letter_code
_entity_poly.pdbx_strand_id
1 'polypeptide(L)'
;MKYCSNCGQPLRESVKVCTNCGTPVNQHHQSHSHPQYRQTSNHHHAPTHNGNKKTWIIISIVAVIIIALIALFLILKSQLSPEKQASQIAHAIKQDDAKALSKEVTSGNSHLSEEEARAYLNYIKEEDDLTHVGNSIEQTTKEVKDNYYKNSSVDANGNNILNISKDGKKYLFFDNYQFDVPQHSINLLASNSGKVTYQFNDEKHTITVNENEEKKLGTFPIGNYNLKATKNMDGKKFNGAIVINMSDDTSNAYESFKQKRFNVFVDGGYMLDNVKIYANGKQIGDESSSETYGPYDPDEDVVVHAEGSYEGKTFKSNSVNVASASEDDGGVTDVDLKFDEDEIDKYVDEDIESDSESDSNDDSEEVTRDNVIDKVESYEGHNLDTSKYTYKEPEKTDDGDWGFSFTDKNGDLAGSYTVDSEDGLVTKYDKDGEEVGSGY
;
A
#
# COMPACT_ATOMS: atom_id res chain seq x y z
N MET A 1 76.28 -50.66 -63.76
CA MET A 1 75.90 -50.11 -62.44
C MET A 1 74.78 -49.10 -62.64
N LYS A 2 73.75 -49.11 -61.78
CA LYS A 2 72.65 -48.12 -61.85
C LYS A 2 73.04 -46.89 -61.00
N TYR A 3 72.59 -45.70 -61.37
CA TYR A 3 72.86 -44.45 -60.63
C TYR A 3 71.53 -43.77 -60.26
N CYS A 4 71.53 -43.02 -59.16
CA CYS A 4 70.35 -42.29 -58.71
C CYS A 4 70.02 -41.17 -59.69
N SER A 5 68.79 -41.10 -60.16
CA SER A 5 68.33 -40.05 -61.08
C SER A 5 68.25 -38.66 -60.45
N ASN A 6 68.23 -38.56 -59.12
CA ASN A 6 68.19 -37.28 -58.41
C ASN A 6 69.58 -36.74 -58.03
N CYS A 7 70.50 -37.60 -57.56
CA CYS A 7 71.80 -37.15 -57.04
C CYS A 7 73.03 -37.71 -57.77
N GLY A 8 72.85 -38.56 -58.80
CA GLY A 8 73.95 -39.07 -59.63
C GLY A 8 74.91 -40.05 -58.97
N GLN A 9 74.68 -40.45 -57.71
CA GLN A 9 75.52 -41.44 -57.01
C GLN A 9 75.18 -42.88 -57.43
N PRO A 10 76.16 -43.81 -57.45
CA PRO A 10 75.92 -45.21 -57.80
C PRO A 10 75.01 -45.89 -56.79
N LEU A 11 74.06 -46.67 -57.29
CA LEU A 11 73.14 -47.47 -56.50
C LEU A 11 73.66 -48.91 -56.40
N ARG A 12 73.60 -49.47 -55.20
CA ARG A 12 73.79 -50.91 -54.97
C ARG A 12 72.62 -51.68 -55.60
N GLU A 13 72.84 -52.92 -55.99
CA GLU A 13 71.79 -53.73 -56.62
C GLU A 13 70.59 -53.91 -55.67
N SER A 14 69.37 -53.83 -56.23
CA SER A 14 68.10 -54.08 -55.54
C SER A 14 67.68 -53.10 -54.43
N VAL A 15 68.29 -51.91 -54.33
CA VAL A 15 67.82 -50.87 -53.39
C VAL A 15 66.54 -50.20 -53.90
N LYS A 16 65.54 -50.05 -53.02
CA LYS A 16 64.26 -49.37 -53.31
C LYS A 16 64.34 -47.85 -53.13
N VAL A 17 65.33 -47.37 -52.38
CA VAL A 17 65.56 -45.95 -52.05
C VAL A 17 67.06 -45.66 -52.07
N CYS A 18 67.46 -44.49 -52.58
CA CYS A 18 68.85 -44.06 -52.60
C CYS A 18 69.35 -43.78 -51.18
N THR A 19 70.39 -44.50 -50.74
CA THR A 19 70.96 -44.35 -49.39
C THR A 19 71.71 -43.03 -49.17
N ASN A 20 71.98 -42.27 -50.23
CA ASN A 20 72.69 -40.98 -50.14
C ASN A 20 71.75 -39.76 -50.11
N CYS A 21 70.54 -39.85 -50.66
CA CYS A 21 69.62 -38.70 -50.75
C CYS A 21 68.15 -39.02 -50.42
N GLY A 22 67.81 -40.27 -50.11
CA GLY A 22 66.47 -40.67 -49.70
C GLY A 22 65.43 -40.79 -50.83
N THR A 23 65.81 -40.62 -52.10
CA THR A 23 64.85 -40.69 -53.22
C THR A 23 64.53 -42.14 -53.63
N PRO A 24 63.25 -42.53 -53.77
CA PRO A 24 62.85 -43.88 -54.21
C PRO A 24 63.23 -44.16 -55.67
N VAL A 25 63.60 -45.41 -55.97
CA VAL A 25 64.12 -45.86 -57.28
C VAL A 25 63.06 -46.71 -57.99
N ASN A 26 62.42 -46.16 -59.03
CA ASN A 26 61.43 -46.87 -59.84
C ASN A 26 62.10 -47.74 -60.92
N GLN A 27 61.81 -49.04 -60.94
CA GLN A 27 62.34 -49.98 -61.94
C GLN A 27 61.29 -50.24 -63.03
N HIS A 28 61.53 -49.77 -64.27
CA HIS A 28 60.76 -50.16 -65.44
C HIS A 28 61.64 -51.02 -66.38
N HIS A 29 61.20 -52.24 -66.67
CA HIS A 29 61.85 -53.17 -67.59
C HIS A 29 61.42 -52.93 -69.06
N GLN A 30 62.45 -52.92 -69.92
CA GLN A 30 62.58 -52.97 -71.39
C GLN A 30 61.33 -53.39 -72.22
N SER A 31 61.15 -52.91 -73.46
CA SER A 31 61.95 -53.36 -74.61
C SER A 31 61.76 -52.56 -75.91
N HIS A 32 62.75 -52.70 -76.78
CA HIS A 32 63.18 -51.90 -77.94
C HIS A 32 62.39 -52.06 -79.26
N SER A 33 62.39 -51.01 -80.10
CA SER A 33 62.94 -51.04 -81.49
C SER A 33 62.85 -49.67 -82.20
N HIS A 34 63.91 -49.33 -82.94
CA HIS A 34 64.16 -48.18 -83.82
C HIS A 34 64.30 -48.71 -85.28
N PRO A 35 64.48 -47.91 -86.36
CA PRO A 35 64.18 -46.49 -86.63
C PRO A 35 63.57 -46.24 -88.04
N GLN A 36 63.21 -44.99 -88.37
CA GLN A 36 63.72 -44.22 -89.54
C GLN A 36 63.03 -42.83 -89.64
N TYR A 37 63.87 -41.78 -89.53
CA TYR A 37 63.88 -40.46 -90.19
C TYR A 37 62.52 -39.79 -90.54
N ARG A 38 62.22 -38.55 -90.14
CA ARG A 38 62.96 -37.30 -90.41
C ARG A 38 62.24 -36.12 -89.72
N GLN A 39 63.03 -35.21 -89.12
CA GLN A 39 62.89 -33.74 -89.02
C GLN A 39 61.45 -33.16 -88.98
N THR A 40 60.99 -32.30 -88.07
CA THR A 40 61.64 -31.32 -87.20
C THR A 40 60.52 -30.66 -86.36
N SER A 41 60.81 -30.39 -85.09
CA SER A 41 60.40 -29.20 -84.33
C SER A 41 58.93 -28.99 -83.91
N ASN A 42 58.67 -29.41 -82.67
CA ASN A 42 57.99 -28.68 -81.59
C ASN A 42 56.51 -28.27 -81.76
N HIS A 43 55.64 -29.21 -81.42
CA HIS A 43 54.54 -28.96 -80.49
C HIS A 43 55.05 -29.12 -79.04
N HIS A 44 54.65 -28.21 -78.13
CA HIS A 44 54.41 -28.62 -76.75
C HIS A 44 52.91 -28.63 -76.49
N HIS A 45 52.43 -29.84 -76.27
CA HIS A 45 51.08 -30.22 -75.94
C HIS A 45 50.64 -29.68 -74.57
N ALA A 46 49.37 -29.27 -74.53
CA ALA A 46 48.61 -29.09 -73.31
C ALA A 46 48.45 -30.41 -72.53
N PRO A 47 48.43 -30.39 -71.19
CA PRO A 47 48.19 -31.59 -70.39
C PRO A 47 46.70 -31.96 -70.41
N THR A 48 46.39 -33.20 -70.81
CA THR A 48 45.05 -33.78 -70.74
C THR A 48 44.80 -34.36 -69.34
N HIS A 49 43.88 -33.75 -68.59
CA HIS A 49 43.42 -34.22 -67.29
C HIS A 49 42.39 -35.36 -67.44
N ASN A 50 42.79 -36.59 -67.10
CA ASN A 50 41.90 -37.75 -67.10
C ASN A 50 41.07 -37.76 -65.81
N GLY A 51 39.91 -37.08 -65.83
CA GLY A 51 39.04 -36.92 -64.66
C GLY A 51 38.13 -38.13 -64.41
N ASN A 52 38.25 -38.74 -63.22
CA ASN A 52 37.29 -39.71 -62.72
C ASN A 52 35.89 -39.07 -62.64
N LYS A 53 34.97 -39.46 -63.53
CA LYS A 53 33.61 -38.85 -63.61
C LYS A 53 32.81 -38.95 -62.30
N LYS A 54 33.16 -39.88 -61.40
CA LYS A 54 32.55 -40.04 -60.06
C LYS A 54 32.99 -38.96 -59.06
N THR A 55 34.21 -38.44 -59.14
CA THR A 55 34.66 -37.37 -58.22
C THR A 55 34.05 -36.01 -58.56
N TRP A 56 33.77 -35.73 -59.83
CA TRP A 56 33.03 -34.52 -60.24
C TRP A 56 31.57 -34.52 -59.79
N ILE A 57 30.92 -35.69 -59.75
CA ILE A 57 29.56 -35.84 -59.19
C ILE A 57 29.59 -35.58 -57.68
N ILE A 58 30.57 -36.14 -56.95
CA ILE A 58 30.72 -35.90 -55.50
C ILE A 58 31.02 -34.42 -55.23
N ILE A 59 31.90 -33.77 -56.00
CA ILE A 59 32.19 -32.34 -55.89
C ILE A 59 30.94 -31.50 -56.17
N SER A 60 30.15 -31.86 -57.19
CA SER A 60 28.89 -31.18 -57.49
C SER A 60 27.88 -31.31 -56.36
N ILE A 61 27.76 -32.49 -55.74
CA ILE A 61 26.87 -32.72 -54.60
C ILE A 61 27.35 -31.92 -53.38
N VAL A 62 28.65 -31.95 -53.08
CA VAL A 62 29.26 -31.18 -51.98
C VAL A 62 29.07 -29.68 -52.20
N ALA A 63 29.26 -29.18 -53.43
CA ALA A 63 29.04 -27.78 -53.76
C ALA A 63 27.57 -27.36 -53.55
N VAL A 64 26.61 -28.19 -53.97
CA VAL A 64 25.17 -27.94 -53.72
C VAL A 64 24.86 -27.91 -52.23
N ILE A 65 25.43 -28.83 -51.45
CA ILE A 65 25.27 -28.84 -49.98
C ILE A 65 25.86 -27.58 -49.35
N ILE A 66 27.05 -27.15 -49.78
CA ILE A 66 27.69 -25.92 -49.28
C ILE A 66 26.82 -24.70 -49.62
N ILE A 67 26.28 -24.60 -50.83
CA ILE A 67 25.38 -23.52 -51.23
C ILE A 67 24.11 -23.52 -50.36
N ALA A 68 23.52 -24.69 -50.11
CA ALA A 68 22.37 -24.82 -49.23
C ALA A 68 22.69 -24.42 -47.77
N LEU A 69 23.88 -24.77 -47.26
CA LEU A 69 24.35 -24.36 -45.94
C LEU A 69 24.61 -22.86 -45.86
N ILE A 70 25.15 -22.24 -46.91
CA ILE A 70 25.34 -20.78 -46.98
C ILE A 70 23.99 -20.07 -47.00
N ALA A 71 23.03 -20.55 -47.81
CA ALA A 71 21.68 -19.99 -47.85
C ALA A 71 20.99 -20.11 -46.47
N LEU A 72 21.09 -21.27 -45.83
CA LEU A 72 20.58 -21.49 -44.46
C LEU A 72 21.26 -20.56 -43.45
N PHE A 73 22.58 -20.41 -43.52
CA PHE A 73 23.34 -19.51 -42.66
C PHE A 73 22.90 -18.06 -42.81
N LEU A 74 22.64 -17.58 -44.04
CA LEU A 74 22.16 -16.23 -44.28
C LEU A 74 20.75 -16.00 -43.70
N ILE A 75 19.85 -16.98 -43.83
CA ILE A 75 18.51 -16.92 -43.23
C ILE A 75 18.61 -16.86 -41.70
N LEU A 76 19.39 -17.76 -41.10
CA LEU A 76 19.62 -17.79 -39.66
C LEU A 76 20.28 -16.49 -39.16
N LYS A 77 21.27 -15.97 -39.88
CA LYS A 77 21.93 -14.69 -39.57
C LYS A 77 20.93 -13.54 -39.54
N SER A 78 19.96 -13.54 -40.45
CA SER A 78 18.94 -12.49 -40.52
C SER A 78 17.88 -12.63 -39.43
N GLN A 79 17.49 -13.85 -39.03
CA GLN A 79 16.49 -14.03 -37.97
C GLN A 79 17.08 -13.85 -36.57
N LEU A 80 18.35 -14.23 -36.39
CA LEU A 80 19.08 -14.13 -35.11
C LEU A 80 19.84 -12.80 -34.99
N SER A 81 19.55 -11.81 -35.85
CA SER A 81 20.17 -10.49 -35.72
C SER A 81 19.54 -9.71 -34.56
N PRO A 82 20.33 -8.97 -33.77
CA PRO A 82 19.80 -8.18 -32.66
C PRO A 82 18.78 -7.13 -33.12
N GLU A 83 18.93 -6.57 -34.32
CA GLU A 83 17.95 -5.60 -34.83
C GLU A 83 16.59 -6.23 -35.13
N LYS A 84 16.57 -7.52 -35.51
CA LYS A 84 15.31 -8.23 -35.73
C LYS A 84 14.59 -8.46 -34.40
N GLN A 85 15.32 -8.90 -33.37
CA GLN A 85 14.79 -9.06 -32.02
C GLN A 85 14.32 -7.73 -31.43
N ALA A 86 15.13 -6.67 -31.52
CA ALA A 86 14.75 -5.33 -31.09
C ALA A 86 13.48 -4.83 -31.79
N SER A 87 13.33 -5.10 -33.09
CA SER A 87 12.13 -4.73 -33.84
C SER A 87 10.90 -5.55 -33.41
N GLN A 88 11.07 -6.82 -33.02
CA GLN A 88 9.98 -7.61 -32.42
C GLN A 88 9.55 -7.05 -31.06
N ILE A 89 10.51 -6.71 -30.20
CA ILE A 89 10.27 -6.05 -28.90
C ILE A 89 9.54 -4.72 -29.12
N ALA A 90 10.09 -3.86 -29.98
CA ALA A 90 9.51 -2.56 -30.29
C ALA A 90 8.10 -2.68 -30.86
N HIS A 91 7.85 -3.67 -31.72
CA HIS A 91 6.51 -3.92 -32.25
C HIS A 91 5.55 -4.37 -31.15
N ALA A 92 5.97 -5.28 -30.27
CA ALA A 92 5.15 -5.73 -29.15
C ALA A 92 4.79 -4.58 -28.20
N ILE A 93 5.75 -3.70 -27.89
CA ILE A 93 5.52 -2.50 -27.07
C ILE A 93 4.56 -1.53 -27.76
N LYS A 94 4.82 -1.19 -29.03
CA LYS A 94 3.97 -0.29 -29.83
C LYS A 94 2.54 -0.79 -30.00
N GLN A 95 2.33 -2.11 -29.92
CA GLN A 95 1.00 -2.73 -30.04
C GLN A 95 0.37 -3.09 -28.69
N ASP A 96 1.02 -2.75 -27.56
CA ASP A 96 0.57 -3.12 -26.22
C ASP A 96 0.35 -4.64 -26.03
N ASP A 97 1.18 -5.45 -26.69
CA ASP A 97 1.09 -6.91 -26.73
C ASP A 97 2.03 -7.54 -25.69
N ALA A 98 1.53 -7.66 -24.46
CA ALA A 98 2.25 -8.30 -23.34
C ALA A 98 2.70 -9.74 -23.64
N LYS A 99 1.91 -10.50 -24.41
CA LYS A 99 2.18 -11.91 -24.69
C LYS A 99 3.28 -12.10 -25.73
N ALA A 100 3.36 -11.19 -26.71
CA ALA A 100 4.49 -11.14 -27.61
C ALA A 100 5.74 -10.67 -26.86
N LEU A 101 5.60 -9.61 -26.05
CA LEU A 101 6.71 -9.02 -25.31
C LEU A 101 7.37 -10.00 -24.34
N SER A 102 6.57 -10.76 -23.59
CA SER A 102 7.05 -11.72 -22.58
C SER A 102 8.04 -12.76 -23.12
N LYS A 103 7.96 -13.07 -24.42
CA LYS A 103 8.83 -14.04 -25.10
C LYS A 103 10.15 -13.44 -25.59
N GLU A 104 10.24 -12.12 -25.67
CA GLU A 104 11.36 -11.43 -26.32
C GLU A 104 12.30 -10.77 -25.32
N VAL A 105 11.80 -10.40 -24.13
CA VAL A 105 12.58 -9.79 -23.04
C VAL A 105 12.76 -10.75 -21.87
N THR A 106 13.78 -10.47 -21.06
CA THR A 106 14.08 -11.18 -19.82
C THR A 106 14.12 -10.24 -18.62
N SER A 107 14.05 -10.80 -17.43
CA SER A 107 14.45 -10.13 -16.19
C SER A 107 15.09 -11.17 -15.27
N GLY A 108 16.28 -10.88 -14.75
CA GLY A 108 16.98 -11.82 -13.86
C GLY A 108 17.31 -13.16 -14.54
N ASN A 109 17.63 -13.15 -15.83
CA ASN A 109 17.93 -14.32 -16.69
C ASN A 109 16.75 -15.23 -17.05
N SER A 110 15.51 -14.85 -16.71
CA SER A 110 14.31 -15.58 -17.13
C SER A 110 13.42 -14.71 -18.01
N HIS A 111 12.68 -15.32 -18.93
CA HIS A 111 11.64 -14.59 -19.65
C HIS A 111 10.60 -14.06 -18.69
N LEU A 112 10.07 -12.87 -18.99
CA LEU A 112 8.94 -12.34 -18.24
C LEU A 112 7.74 -13.28 -18.37
N SER A 113 6.91 -13.33 -17.34
CA SER A 113 5.56 -13.83 -17.49
C SER A 113 4.70 -12.86 -18.31
N GLU A 114 3.50 -13.29 -18.74
CA GLU A 114 2.55 -12.39 -19.39
C GLU A 114 2.05 -11.30 -18.42
N GLU A 115 1.94 -11.61 -17.13
CA GLU A 115 1.57 -10.68 -16.06
C GLU A 115 2.66 -9.61 -15.84
N GLU A 116 3.93 -10.01 -15.79
CA GLU A 116 5.08 -9.10 -15.67
C GLU A 116 5.24 -8.22 -16.91
N ALA A 117 5.09 -8.77 -18.11
CA ALA A 117 5.15 -7.98 -19.34
C ALA A 117 4.01 -6.96 -19.43
N ARG A 118 2.80 -7.32 -18.95
CA ARG A 118 1.67 -6.38 -18.85
C ARG A 118 1.97 -5.25 -17.86
N ALA A 119 2.53 -5.57 -16.70
CA ALA A 119 2.91 -4.56 -15.69
C ALA A 119 4.00 -3.61 -16.22
N TYR A 120 4.99 -4.14 -16.94
CA TYR A 120 6.03 -3.35 -17.58
C TYR A 120 5.46 -2.38 -18.64
N LEU A 121 4.51 -2.83 -19.47
CA LEU A 121 3.82 -1.95 -20.42
C LEU A 121 2.99 -0.86 -19.75
N ASN A 122 2.35 -1.17 -18.62
CA ASN A 122 1.61 -0.17 -17.84
C ASN A 122 2.53 0.91 -17.29
N TYR A 123 3.69 0.51 -16.75
CA TYR A 123 4.72 1.45 -16.29
C TYR A 123 5.20 2.36 -17.42
N ILE A 124 5.52 1.77 -18.59
CA ILE A 124 5.96 2.59 -19.74
C ILE A 124 4.90 3.63 -20.10
N LYS A 125 3.62 3.26 -20.18
CA LYS A 125 2.54 4.21 -20.54
C LYS A 125 2.38 5.37 -19.56
N GLU A 126 2.77 5.18 -18.30
CA GLU A 126 2.68 6.19 -17.25
C GLU A 126 3.90 7.11 -17.27
N GLU A 127 5.10 6.58 -17.56
CA GLU A 127 6.34 7.35 -17.67
C GLU A 127 6.57 8.02 -19.04
N ASP A 128 6.15 7.39 -20.14
CA ASP A 128 6.52 7.79 -21.50
C ASP A 128 5.55 7.21 -22.57
N ASP A 129 5.78 7.54 -23.83
CA ASP A 129 5.03 7.00 -24.96
C ASP A 129 5.61 5.64 -25.43
N LEU A 130 4.73 4.65 -25.64
CA LEU A 130 5.10 3.31 -26.12
C LEU A 130 5.85 3.34 -27.47
N THR A 131 5.52 4.30 -28.35
CA THR A 131 6.18 4.47 -29.64
C THR A 131 7.57 5.04 -29.45
N HIS A 132 7.73 6.03 -28.57
CA HIS A 132 9.02 6.59 -28.20
C HIS A 132 9.94 5.48 -27.65
N VAL A 133 9.50 4.74 -26.64
CA VAL A 133 10.27 3.64 -26.06
C VAL A 133 10.62 2.57 -27.09
N GLY A 134 9.66 2.14 -27.91
CA GLY A 134 9.93 1.16 -28.96
C GLY A 134 10.96 1.64 -29.98
N ASN A 135 10.96 2.92 -30.35
CA ASN A 135 11.97 3.51 -31.24
C ASN A 135 13.34 3.59 -30.56
N SER A 136 13.37 3.98 -29.27
CA SER A 136 14.60 4.05 -28.48
C SER A 136 15.27 2.67 -28.35
N ILE A 137 14.50 1.59 -28.18
CA ILE A 137 15.04 0.22 -28.18
C ILE A 137 15.71 -0.13 -29.52
N GLU A 138 15.06 0.18 -30.65
CA GLU A 138 15.64 -0.06 -31.98
C GLU A 138 16.91 0.76 -32.21
N GLN A 139 16.93 2.03 -31.75
CA GLN A 139 18.09 2.91 -31.88
C GLN A 139 19.25 2.43 -30.99
N THR A 140 19.02 2.25 -29.68
CA THR A 140 20.03 1.79 -28.73
C THR A 140 20.61 0.44 -29.15
N THR A 141 19.80 -0.46 -29.71
CA THR A 141 20.31 -1.73 -30.25
C THR A 141 21.31 -1.53 -31.39
N LYS A 142 21.02 -0.62 -32.33
CA LYS A 142 21.95 -0.27 -33.42
C LYS A 142 23.23 0.32 -32.84
N GLU A 143 23.11 1.21 -31.85
CA GLU A 143 24.26 1.82 -31.19
C GLU A 143 25.14 0.78 -30.47
N VAL A 144 24.57 -0.19 -29.75
CA VAL A 144 25.33 -1.28 -29.10
C VAL A 144 25.96 -2.22 -30.13
N LYS A 145 25.36 -2.36 -31.31
CA LYS A 145 25.92 -3.16 -32.41
C LYS A 145 27.06 -2.47 -33.15
N ASP A 146 26.87 -1.20 -33.49
CA ASP A 146 27.77 -0.44 -34.35
C ASP A 146 28.94 0.17 -33.57
N ASN A 147 28.73 0.48 -32.29
CA ASN A 147 29.79 0.96 -31.39
C ASN A 147 30.43 -0.21 -30.63
N TYR A 148 31.66 -0.02 -30.13
CA TYR A 148 32.38 -1.01 -29.30
C TYR A 148 31.80 -1.17 -27.88
N TYR A 149 30.72 -0.47 -27.53
CA TYR A 149 30.09 -0.56 -26.22
C TYR A 149 29.36 -1.91 -26.09
N LYS A 150 29.71 -2.68 -25.05
CA LYS A 150 29.14 -4.02 -24.82
C LYS A 150 27.72 -3.99 -24.24
N ASN A 151 27.29 -2.84 -23.72
CA ASN A 151 25.97 -2.63 -23.14
C ASN A 151 25.54 -1.15 -23.28
N SER A 152 24.23 -0.92 -23.20
CA SER A 152 23.60 0.39 -23.05
C SER A 152 22.22 0.21 -22.41
N SER A 153 21.61 1.29 -21.93
CA SER A 153 20.24 1.29 -21.40
C SER A 153 19.27 2.05 -22.31
N VAL A 154 17.99 1.75 -22.14
CA VAL A 154 16.88 2.56 -22.62
C VAL A 154 16.20 3.12 -21.40
N ASP A 155 15.92 4.42 -21.45
CA ASP A 155 15.30 5.13 -20.35
C ASP A 155 13.92 5.65 -20.76
N ALA A 156 12.98 5.70 -19.81
CA ALA A 156 11.70 6.38 -19.90
C ALA A 156 11.65 7.42 -18.77
N ASN A 157 11.43 8.69 -19.10
CA ASN A 157 11.43 9.79 -18.13
C ASN A 157 12.69 9.84 -17.23
N GLY A 158 13.84 9.42 -17.74
CA GLY A 158 15.11 9.37 -16.99
C GLY A 158 15.30 8.13 -16.10
N ASN A 159 14.32 7.23 -16.06
CA ASN A 159 14.41 5.94 -15.37
C ASN A 159 14.87 4.84 -16.34
N ASN A 160 15.85 4.03 -15.94
CA ASN A 160 16.31 2.89 -16.75
C ASN A 160 15.22 1.81 -16.79
N ILE A 161 14.72 1.50 -17.99
CA ILE A 161 13.65 0.53 -18.21
C ILE A 161 14.10 -0.74 -18.95
N LEU A 162 15.28 -0.73 -19.57
CA LEU A 162 15.78 -1.88 -20.32
C LEU A 162 17.29 -1.80 -20.50
N ASN A 163 17.99 -2.87 -20.14
CA ASN A 163 19.40 -3.04 -20.44
C ASN A 163 19.57 -3.88 -21.70
N ILE A 164 20.33 -3.36 -22.67
CA ILE A 164 20.68 -4.07 -23.90
C ILE A 164 22.15 -4.41 -23.84
N SER A 165 22.49 -5.70 -23.88
CA SER A 165 23.90 -6.13 -23.79
C SER A 165 24.23 -7.26 -24.77
N LYS A 166 25.47 -7.24 -25.26
CA LYS A 166 26.02 -8.31 -26.10
C LYS A 166 26.65 -9.38 -25.23
N ASP A 167 25.94 -10.48 -25.03
CA ASP A 167 26.35 -11.60 -24.20
C ASP A 167 26.81 -12.81 -25.04
N GLY A 168 28.05 -12.70 -25.55
CA GLY A 168 28.73 -13.82 -26.19
C GLY A 168 28.20 -14.19 -27.58
N LYS A 169 28.19 -15.49 -27.86
CA LYS A 169 27.86 -16.05 -29.18
C LYS A 169 26.84 -17.17 -29.08
N LYS A 170 25.75 -17.08 -29.84
CA LYS A 170 24.79 -18.16 -30.07
C LYS A 170 25.25 -19.03 -31.24
N TYR A 171 25.21 -20.35 -31.06
CA TYR A 171 25.66 -21.33 -32.07
C TYR A 171 27.08 -21.08 -32.60
N LEU A 172 28.00 -20.57 -31.76
CA LEU A 172 29.38 -20.19 -32.09
C LEU A 172 29.56 -19.00 -33.06
N PHE A 173 28.56 -18.64 -33.87
CA PHE A 173 28.73 -17.67 -34.96
C PHE A 173 27.94 -16.37 -34.77
N PHE A 174 26.74 -16.45 -34.19
CA PHE A 174 25.83 -15.31 -34.10
C PHE A 174 26.05 -14.56 -32.80
N ASP A 175 26.09 -13.23 -32.86
CA ASP A 175 26.12 -12.43 -31.63
C ASP A 175 24.81 -12.65 -30.88
N ASN A 176 24.92 -12.93 -29.58
CA ASN A 176 23.77 -13.08 -28.71
C ASN A 176 23.57 -11.77 -27.95
N TYR A 177 22.36 -11.24 -28.00
CA TYR A 177 21.99 -10.02 -27.29
C TYR A 177 20.94 -10.36 -26.24
N GLN A 178 21.08 -9.74 -25.08
CA GLN A 178 20.09 -9.80 -24.00
C GLN A 178 19.40 -8.46 -23.89
N PHE A 179 18.09 -8.52 -23.67
CA PHE A 179 17.19 -7.39 -23.44
C PHE A 179 16.59 -7.61 -22.05
N ASP A 180 17.25 -7.05 -21.04
CA ASP A 180 16.99 -7.36 -19.63
C ASP A 180 16.30 -6.18 -18.93
N VAL A 181 15.08 -6.43 -18.46
CA VAL A 181 14.26 -5.50 -17.72
C VAL A 181 14.74 -5.44 -16.26
N PRO A 182 15.13 -4.27 -15.73
CA PRO A 182 15.61 -4.12 -14.35
C PRO A 182 14.61 -4.62 -13.31
N GLN A 183 15.11 -4.99 -12.12
CA GLN A 183 14.30 -5.44 -10.99
C GLN A 183 14.41 -4.53 -9.79
N HIS A 184 13.30 -4.35 -9.07
CA HIS A 184 13.20 -3.53 -7.87
C HIS A 184 12.71 -4.36 -6.69
N SER A 185 13.27 -4.10 -5.50
CA SER A 185 12.77 -4.69 -4.26
C SER A 185 11.60 -3.87 -3.76
N ILE A 186 10.45 -4.52 -3.55
CA ILE A 186 9.21 -3.85 -3.17
C ILE A 186 8.85 -4.20 -1.74
N ASN A 187 8.50 -3.16 -0.97
CA ASN A 187 7.97 -3.26 0.37
C ASN A 187 6.49 -2.88 0.36
N LEU A 188 5.71 -3.55 1.20
CA LEU A 188 4.30 -3.27 1.47
C LEU A 188 4.22 -2.59 2.84
N LEU A 189 3.65 -1.39 2.90
CA LEU A 189 3.25 -0.76 4.14
C LEU A 189 1.79 -1.11 4.41
N ALA A 190 1.53 -1.92 5.44
CA ALA A 190 0.18 -2.38 5.73
C ALA A 190 -0.57 -1.42 6.65
N SER A 191 -1.82 -1.12 6.30
CA SER A 191 -2.67 -0.23 7.11
C SER A 191 -3.27 -0.92 8.34
N ASN A 192 -3.23 -2.25 8.39
CA ASN A 192 -3.74 -3.06 9.49
C ASN A 192 -2.94 -4.37 9.61
N SER A 193 -2.84 -4.94 10.80
CA SER A 193 -2.18 -6.24 11.00
C SER A 193 -3.02 -7.38 10.43
N GLY A 194 -2.39 -8.38 9.80
CA GLY A 194 -3.13 -9.49 9.20
C GLY A 194 -2.32 -10.47 8.37
N LYS A 195 -3.03 -11.43 7.75
CA LYS A 195 -2.45 -12.35 6.75
C LYS A 195 -2.92 -11.98 5.36
N VAL A 196 -2.00 -11.52 4.52
CA VAL A 196 -2.24 -11.20 3.11
C VAL A 196 -1.84 -12.41 2.27
N THR A 197 -2.75 -12.85 1.40
CA THR A 197 -2.48 -13.84 0.35
C THR A 197 -2.69 -13.17 -1.00
N TYR A 198 -1.66 -13.10 -1.83
CA TYR A 198 -1.72 -12.53 -3.18
C TYR A 198 -1.32 -13.56 -4.23
N GLN A 199 -1.85 -13.41 -5.44
CA GLN A 199 -1.50 -14.23 -6.60
C GLN A 199 -0.52 -13.45 -7.48
N PHE A 200 0.57 -14.11 -7.89
CA PHE A 200 1.55 -13.58 -8.84
C PHE A 200 2.15 -14.74 -9.63
N ASN A 201 2.20 -14.63 -10.96
CA ASN A 201 2.73 -15.67 -11.86
C ASN A 201 2.07 -17.05 -11.63
N ASP A 202 0.75 -17.06 -11.43
CA ASP A 202 -0.05 -18.26 -11.08
C ASP A 202 0.31 -18.93 -9.75
N GLU A 203 1.24 -18.36 -8.97
CA GLU A 203 1.59 -18.82 -7.64
C GLU A 203 0.87 -18.01 -6.55
N LYS A 204 0.53 -18.66 -5.45
CA LYS A 204 -0.04 -18.01 -4.27
C LYS A 204 1.04 -17.75 -3.24
N HIS A 205 1.23 -16.49 -2.91
CA HIS A 205 2.14 -16.06 -1.85
C HIS A 205 1.33 -15.64 -0.64
N THR A 206 1.81 -15.99 0.56
CA THR A 206 1.17 -15.58 1.82
C THR A 206 2.20 -14.96 2.75
N ILE A 207 1.88 -13.77 3.24
CA ILE A 207 2.71 -13.02 4.17
C ILE A 207 1.88 -12.59 5.38
N THR A 208 2.53 -12.51 6.54
CA THR A 208 1.98 -11.81 7.71
C THR A 208 2.54 -10.40 7.72
N VAL A 209 1.64 -9.43 7.85
CA VAL A 209 1.95 -8.00 7.93
C VAL A 209 1.50 -7.47 9.28
N ASN A 210 2.21 -6.47 9.78
CA ASN A 210 1.84 -5.73 10.99
C ASN A 210 1.48 -4.30 10.56
N GLU A 211 0.56 -3.72 11.31
CA GLU A 211 0.15 -2.33 11.11
C GLU A 211 1.33 -1.36 11.21
N ASN A 212 1.41 -0.40 10.29
CA ASN A 212 2.44 0.64 10.25
C ASN A 212 3.89 0.10 10.15
N GLU A 213 4.07 -1.16 9.76
CA GLU A 213 5.38 -1.77 9.51
C GLU A 213 5.55 -2.14 8.04
N GLU A 214 6.72 -1.83 7.49
CA GLU A 214 7.10 -2.26 6.15
C GLU A 214 7.41 -3.76 6.12
N LYS A 215 6.78 -4.46 5.18
CA LYS A 215 7.06 -5.87 4.89
C LYS A 215 7.57 -6.01 3.48
N LYS A 216 8.78 -6.59 3.31
CA LYS A 216 9.28 -6.95 1.98
C LYS A 216 8.31 -7.93 1.29
N LEU A 217 7.76 -7.49 0.16
CA LEU A 217 6.86 -8.27 -0.68
C LEU A 217 7.64 -9.22 -1.59
N GLY A 218 8.72 -8.72 -2.19
CA GLY A 218 9.53 -9.47 -3.14
C GLY A 218 10.43 -8.59 -3.98
N THR A 219 10.97 -9.19 -5.04
CA THR A 219 11.70 -8.48 -6.09
C THR A 219 10.95 -8.70 -7.40
N PHE A 220 10.62 -7.61 -8.08
CA PHE A 220 9.77 -7.60 -9.25
C PHE A 220 10.52 -6.91 -10.40
N PRO A 221 10.34 -7.34 -11.66
CA PRO A 221 10.70 -6.51 -12.81
C PRO A 221 10.06 -5.12 -12.70
N ILE A 222 10.68 -4.09 -13.28
CA ILE A 222 10.07 -2.75 -13.28
C ILE A 222 8.69 -2.81 -13.95
N GLY A 223 7.68 -2.25 -13.31
CA GLY A 223 6.30 -2.39 -13.76
C GLY A 223 5.28 -1.88 -12.75
N ASN A 224 4.08 -1.54 -13.24
CA ASN A 224 2.94 -1.18 -12.41
C ASN A 224 1.98 -2.39 -12.33
N TYR A 225 1.89 -2.97 -11.13
CA TYR A 225 1.20 -4.24 -10.86
C TYR A 225 -0.10 -4.03 -10.08
N ASN A 226 -1.10 -4.85 -10.38
CA ASN A 226 -2.33 -4.96 -9.61
C ASN A 226 -2.57 -6.43 -9.27
N LEU A 227 -1.95 -6.87 -8.17
CA LEU A 227 -1.90 -8.27 -7.77
C LEU A 227 -3.16 -8.63 -6.99
N LYS A 228 -3.99 -9.51 -7.54
CA LYS A 228 -5.21 -9.96 -6.85
C LYS A 228 -4.85 -10.57 -5.50
N ALA A 229 -5.49 -10.07 -4.44
CA ALA A 229 -5.15 -10.42 -3.07
C ALA A 229 -6.39 -10.61 -2.18
N THR A 230 -6.17 -11.30 -1.06
CA THR A 230 -7.12 -11.41 0.04
C THR A 230 -6.41 -11.20 1.36
N LYS A 231 -7.01 -10.43 2.26
CA LYS A 231 -6.50 -10.20 3.61
C LYS A 231 -7.41 -10.83 4.64
N ASN A 232 -6.84 -11.62 5.56
CA ASN A 232 -7.57 -12.16 6.70
C ASN A 232 -7.14 -11.41 7.97
N MET A 233 -8.11 -10.78 8.63
CA MET A 233 -7.95 -9.99 9.87
C MET A 233 -9.18 -10.24 10.74
N ASP A 234 -8.97 -10.48 12.04
CA ASP A 234 -10.05 -10.64 13.02
C ASP A 234 -11.15 -11.65 12.62
N GLY A 235 -10.75 -12.73 11.96
CA GLY A 235 -11.66 -13.78 11.47
C GLY A 235 -12.48 -13.40 10.23
N LYS A 236 -12.35 -12.17 9.73
CA LYS A 236 -12.96 -11.68 8.48
C LYS A 236 -11.98 -11.79 7.31
N LYS A 237 -12.53 -11.89 6.10
CA LYS A 237 -11.75 -12.01 4.86
C LYS A 237 -12.14 -10.90 3.89
N PHE A 238 -11.17 -10.06 3.55
CA PHE A 238 -11.32 -8.94 2.64
C PHE A 238 -10.71 -9.28 1.29
N ASN A 239 -11.48 -9.11 0.22
CA ASN A 239 -11.00 -9.33 -1.15
C ASN A 239 -10.57 -8.00 -1.77
N GLY A 240 -9.50 -8.02 -2.55
CA GLY A 240 -8.96 -6.81 -3.18
C GLY A 240 -7.70 -7.10 -3.95
N ALA A 241 -6.73 -6.20 -3.83
CA ALA A 241 -5.44 -6.30 -4.48
C ALA A 241 -4.30 -5.68 -3.66
N ILE A 242 -3.08 -6.09 -3.98
CA ILE A 242 -1.87 -5.34 -3.66
C ILE A 242 -1.47 -4.60 -4.94
N VAL A 243 -1.43 -3.28 -4.86
CA VAL A 243 -1.05 -2.43 -5.99
C VAL A 243 0.41 -2.02 -5.80
N ILE A 244 1.20 -2.18 -6.86
CA ILE A 244 2.60 -1.75 -6.89
C ILE A 244 2.69 -0.68 -7.97
N ASN A 245 2.98 0.57 -7.59
CA ASN A 245 3.25 1.64 -8.54
C ASN A 245 4.73 2.01 -8.45
N MET A 246 5.51 1.64 -9.48
CA MET A 246 6.92 1.99 -9.58
C MET A 246 7.15 3.28 -10.36
N SER A 247 6.11 3.84 -10.97
CA SER A 247 6.11 5.19 -11.57
C SER A 247 6.08 6.30 -10.51
N ASP A 248 5.69 5.96 -9.28
CA ASP A 248 5.75 6.89 -8.15
C ASP A 248 7.15 6.92 -7.49
N ASP A 249 7.55 8.08 -6.99
CA ASP A 249 8.86 8.38 -6.40
C ASP A 249 9.20 7.46 -5.21
N THR A 250 8.18 6.89 -4.57
CA THR A 250 8.33 6.05 -3.38
C THR A 250 8.52 4.56 -3.71
N SER A 251 8.16 4.11 -4.93
CA SER A 251 8.22 2.71 -5.38
C SER A 251 7.71 1.69 -4.34
N ASN A 252 6.58 2.01 -3.71
CA ASN A 252 5.98 1.18 -2.65
C ASN A 252 4.75 0.42 -3.13
N ALA A 253 4.47 -0.71 -2.48
CA ALA A 253 3.20 -1.41 -2.60
C ALA A 253 2.20 -0.92 -1.55
N TYR A 254 0.93 -0.83 -1.94
CA TYR A 254 -0.18 -0.45 -1.07
C TYR A 254 -1.36 -1.42 -1.17
N GLU A 255 -2.17 -1.44 -0.11
CA GLU A 255 -3.26 -2.38 0.10
C GLU A 255 -4.60 -1.83 -0.41
N SER A 256 -5.12 -2.32 -1.53
CA SER A 256 -6.44 -1.93 -2.04
C SER A 256 -7.46 -3.03 -1.75
N PHE A 257 -7.98 -3.08 -0.51
CA PHE A 257 -9.01 -4.04 -0.10
C PHE A 257 -10.38 -3.40 -0.04
N LYS A 258 -11.39 -4.08 -0.59
CA LYS A 258 -12.79 -3.66 -0.45
C LYS A 258 -13.20 -3.81 1.01
N GLN A 259 -13.48 -2.68 1.66
CA GLN A 259 -13.84 -2.59 3.07
C GLN A 259 -14.63 -1.31 3.33
N LYS A 260 -15.47 -1.32 4.38
CA LYS A 260 -16.09 -0.09 4.88
C LYS A 260 -15.20 0.53 5.96
N ARG A 261 -14.89 1.80 5.78
CA ARG A 261 -14.27 2.68 6.78
C ARG A 261 -15.07 3.97 6.86
N PHE A 262 -15.18 4.54 8.05
CA PHE A 262 -15.95 5.76 8.24
C PHE A 262 -15.43 6.64 9.36
N ASN A 263 -15.64 7.94 9.22
CA ASN A 263 -15.52 8.91 10.31
C ASN A 263 -16.93 9.20 10.85
N VAL A 264 -17.01 9.60 12.11
CA VAL A 264 -18.28 9.95 12.74
C VAL A 264 -18.25 11.42 13.14
N PHE A 265 -19.30 12.14 12.78
CA PHE A 265 -19.58 13.50 13.22
C PHE A 265 -20.86 13.48 14.03
N VAL A 266 -20.80 14.03 15.24
CA VAL A 266 -21.94 14.07 16.16
C VAL A 266 -22.41 15.52 16.30
N ASP A 267 -23.72 15.72 16.22
CA ASP A 267 -24.41 17.01 16.30
C ASP A 267 -25.54 16.94 17.34
N GLY A 268 -25.85 18.06 17.99
CA GLY A 268 -26.92 18.16 18.99
C GLY A 268 -26.67 17.47 20.34
N GLY A 269 -25.46 16.99 20.61
CA GLY A 269 -25.10 16.29 21.85
C GLY A 269 -24.43 17.15 22.93
N TYR A 270 -24.40 18.48 22.78
CA TYR A 270 -23.53 19.37 23.56
C TYR A 270 -23.82 19.44 25.07
N MET A 271 -25.04 19.11 25.50
CA MET A 271 -25.40 19.00 26.92
C MET A 271 -25.14 17.60 27.50
N LEU A 272 -24.79 16.62 26.67
CA LEU A 272 -24.64 15.23 27.09
C LEU A 272 -23.20 14.92 27.51
N ASP A 273 -23.07 14.21 28.62
CA ASP A 273 -21.82 13.62 29.06
C ASP A 273 -21.58 12.25 28.41
N ASN A 274 -20.30 11.87 28.32
CA ASN A 274 -19.86 10.53 27.94
C ASN A 274 -20.43 10.02 26.60
N VAL A 275 -20.48 10.89 25.58
CA VAL A 275 -20.97 10.52 24.24
C VAL A 275 -20.10 9.42 23.63
N LYS A 276 -20.69 8.23 23.52
CA LYS A 276 -20.07 7.00 23.03
C LYS A 276 -20.62 6.64 21.66
N ILE A 277 -19.74 6.18 20.79
CA ILE A 277 -20.08 5.74 19.43
C ILE A 277 -20.24 4.22 19.42
N TYR A 278 -21.32 3.75 18.80
CA TYR A 278 -21.65 2.34 18.65
C TYR A 278 -21.79 1.98 17.18
N ALA A 279 -21.28 0.81 16.80
CA ALA A 279 -21.56 0.18 15.52
C ALA A 279 -22.05 -1.25 15.74
N ASN A 280 -23.18 -1.61 15.11
CA ASN A 280 -23.83 -2.91 15.25
C ASN A 280 -24.04 -3.32 16.72
N GLY A 281 -24.37 -2.35 17.57
CA GLY A 281 -24.61 -2.55 19.01
C GLY A 281 -23.36 -2.71 19.88
N LYS A 282 -22.15 -2.61 19.32
CA LYS A 282 -20.89 -2.64 20.07
C LYS A 282 -20.31 -1.23 20.16
N GLN A 283 -19.86 -0.82 21.35
CA GLN A 283 -19.13 0.43 21.53
C GLN A 283 -17.78 0.35 20.77
N ILE A 284 -17.52 1.33 19.91
CA ILE A 284 -16.33 1.41 19.06
C ILE A 284 -15.45 2.63 19.35
N GLY A 285 -15.97 3.65 20.02
CA GLY A 285 -15.23 4.84 20.37
C GLY A 285 -16.08 5.84 21.15
N ASP A 286 -15.64 7.09 21.16
CA ASP A 286 -16.34 8.24 21.73
C ASP A 286 -16.22 9.46 20.79
N GLU A 287 -17.03 10.48 21.02
CA GLU A 287 -17.07 11.70 20.19
C GLU A 287 -15.73 12.45 20.13
N SER A 288 -14.88 12.29 21.15
CA SER A 288 -13.57 12.96 21.20
C SER A 288 -12.51 12.30 20.31
N SER A 289 -12.79 11.11 19.78
CA SER A 289 -11.86 10.37 18.92
C SER A 289 -11.89 10.90 17.47
N SER A 290 -10.74 11.39 16.97
CA SER A 290 -10.56 11.70 15.55
C SER A 290 -10.24 10.45 14.72
N GLU A 291 -10.77 9.30 15.12
CA GLU A 291 -10.40 8.00 14.59
C GLU A 291 -11.27 7.59 13.42
N THR A 292 -10.65 7.05 12.37
CA THR A 292 -11.37 6.37 11.31
C THR A 292 -11.71 4.95 11.76
N TYR A 293 -12.99 4.64 11.87
CA TYR A 293 -13.46 3.32 12.28
C TYR A 293 -13.45 2.31 11.13
N GLY A 294 -13.25 1.05 11.48
CA GLY A 294 -13.17 -0.08 10.56
C GLY A 294 -11.87 -0.87 10.73
N PRO A 295 -11.59 -1.83 9.84
CA PRO A 295 -12.35 -2.16 8.63
C PRO A 295 -13.56 -3.08 8.88
N TYR A 296 -14.68 -2.82 8.21
CA TYR A 296 -15.86 -3.70 8.16
C TYR A 296 -16.01 -4.38 6.80
N ASP A 297 -16.67 -5.54 6.78
CA ASP A 297 -16.92 -6.29 5.54
C ASP A 297 -17.74 -5.41 4.57
N PRO A 298 -17.38 -5.35 3.28
CA PRO A 298 -18.08 -4.50 2.31
C PRO A 298 -19.57 -4.83 2.17
N ASP A 299 -19.96 -6.09 2.41
CA ASP A 299 -21.34 -6.58 2.31
C ASP A 299 -22.08 -6.55 3.66
N GLU A 300 -21.40 -6.18 4.77
CA GLU A 300 -22.01 -6.07 6.10
C GLU A 300 -22.78 -4.75 6.22
N ASP A 301 -24.02 -4.84 6.73
CA ASP A 301 -24.75 -3.66 7.20
C ASP A 301 -24.08 -3.17 8.48
N VAL A 302 -23.61 -1.92 8.48
CA VAL A 302 -22.90 -1.31 9.60
C VAL A 302 -23.74 -0.15 10.08
N VAL A 303 -24.60 -0.40 11.07
CA VAL A 303 -25.48 0.59 11.64
C VAL A 303 -24.78 1.28 12.80
N VAL A 304 -24.59 2.59 12.68
CA VAL A 304 -23.84 3.43 13.61
C VAL A 304 -24.81 4.38 14.31
N HIS A 305 -24.64 4.55 15.62
CA HIS A 305 -25.35 5.53 16.43
C HIS A 305 -24.49 5.99 17.60
N ALA A 306 -24.87 7.10 18.24
CA ALA A 306 -24.24 7.62 19.43
C ALA A 306 -25.19 7.52 20.63
N GLU A 307 -24.64 7.30 21.82
CA GLU A 307 -25.36 7.36 23.09
C GLU A 307 -24.62 8.29 24.04
N GLY A 308 -25.33 9.27 24.59
CA GLY A 308 -24.84 10.21 25.60
C GLY A 308 -25.77 10.22 26.81
N SER A 309 -25.32 10.76 27.93
CA SER A 309 -26.10 10.79 29.17
C SER A 309 -26.16 12.17 29.79
N TYR A 310 -27.29 12.53 30.39
CA TYR A 310 -27.46 13.70 31.24
C TYR A 310 -28.24 13.29 32.49
N GLU A 311 -27.71 13.60 33.68
CA GLU A 311 -28.32 13.26 34.99
C GLU A 311 -28.88 11.82 35.06
N GLY A 312 -28.07 10.85 34.61
CA GLY A 312 -28.41 9.42 34.63
C GLY A 312 -29.39 8.94 33.54
N LYS A 313 -30.03 9.84 32.78
CA LYS A 313 -30.83 9.48 31.60
C LYS A 313 -29.94 9.34 30.37
N THR A 314 -30.17 8.30 29.58
CA THR A 314 -29.45 8.05 28.32
C THR A 314 -30.28 8.49 27.13
N PHE A 315 -29.67 9.26 26.24
CA PHE A 315 -30.22 9.69 24.96
C PHE A 315 -29.49 8.97 23.82
N LYS A 316 -30.19 8.81 22.70
CA LYS A 316 -29.63 8.16 21.50
C LYS A 316 -29.80 9.06 20.29
N SER A 317 -28.78 9.12 19.45
CA SER A 317 -28.87 9.79 18.16
C SER A 317 -29.73 8.98 17.17
N ASN A 318 -29.99 9.54 15.99
CA ASN A 318 -30.41 8.73 14.85
C ASN A 318 -29.37 7.62 14.55
N SER A 319 -29.86 6.53 13.94
CA SER A 319 -28.99 5.45 13.45
C SER A 319 -28.77 5.59 11.95
N VAL A 320 -27.52 5.49 11.50
CA VAL A 320 -27.12 5.59 10.09
C VAL A 320 -26.44 4.31 9.66
N ASN A 321 -26.87 3.72 8.55
CA ASN A 321 -26.11 2.62 7.92
C ASN A 321 -24.98 3.22 7.10
N VAL A 322 -23.74 2.81 7.37
CA VAL A 322 -22.56 3.24 6.63
C VAL A 322 -22.75 2.88 5.15
N ALA A 323 -22.54 3.87 4.29
CA ALA A 323 -22.67 3.75 2.86
C ALA A 323 -21.76 2.63 2.29
N SER A 324 -21.98 2.27 1.03
CA SER A 324 -21.23 1.22 0.35
C SER A 324 -19.73 1.41 0.50
N ALA A 325 -19.00 0.29 0.66
CA ALA A 325 -17.55 0.30 0.70
C ALA A 325 -16.99 1.10 -0.48
N SER A 326 -16.03 1.99 -0.18
CA SER A 326 -15.34 2.74 -1.22
C SER A 326 -14.67 1.77 -2.21
N GLU A 327 -14.76 2.07 -3.51
CA GLU A 327 -13.95 1.41 -4.53
C GLU A 327 -12.53 1.97 -4.59
N ASP A 328 -12.31 3.17 -4.03
CA ASP A 328 -11.03 3.84 -3.93
C ASP A 328 -10.27 3.43 -2.65
N ASP A 329 -8.96 3.28 -2.77
CA ASP A 329 -8.07 2.91 -1.68
C ASP A 329 -8.14 3.93 -0.53
N GLY A 330 -8.25 3.41 0.70
CA GLY A 330 -8.40 4.23 1.89
C GLY A 330 -9.70 5.03 1.96
N GLY A 331 -10.67 4.81 1.07
CA GLY A 331 -11.89 5.60 1.06
C GLY A 331 -12.67 5.50 2.37
N VAL A 332 -12.89 6.65 2.97
CA VAL A 332 -13.61 6.84 4.21
C VAL A 332 -14.93 7.52 3.88
N THR A 333 -16.00 7.01 4.47
CA THR A 333 -17.33 7.65 4.38
C THR A 333 -17.59 8.45 5.64
N ASP A 334 -18.25 9.59 5.51
CA ASP A 334 -18.63 10.38 6.67
C ASP A 334 -20.03 9.95 7.14
N VAL A 335 -20.16 9.76 8.45
CA VAL A 335 -21.41 9.40 9.11
C VAL A 335 -21.82 10.52 10.05
N ASP A 336 -22.89 11.22 9.69
CA ASP A 336 -23.48 12.27 10.50
C ASP A 336 -24.54 11.70 11.44
N LEU A 337 -24.31 11.85 12.74
CA LEU A 337 -25.21 11.47 13.81
C LEU A 337 -25.75 12.73 14.48
N LYS A 338 -27.05 12.73 14.78
CA LYS A 338 -27.79 13.85 15.35
C LYS A 338 -28.63 13.36 16.51
N PHE A 339 -28.46 13.99 17.65
CA PHE A 339 -29.38 13.86 18.76
C PHE A 339 -30.64 14.69 18.52
N ASP A 340 -31.74 14.30 19.16
CA ASP A 340 -32.96 15.10 19.21
C ASP A 340 -32.79 16.16 20.30
N GLU A 341 -32.36 17.36 19.91
CA GLU A 341 -32.11 18.47 20.84
C GLU A 341 -33.39 18.86 21.61
N ASP A 342 -34.56 18.81 20.96
CA ASP A 342 -35.83 19.15 21.61
C ASP A 342 -36.17 18.15 22.75
N GLU A 343 -35.83 16.87 22.59
CA GLU A 343 -36.02 15.85 23.64
C GLU A 343 -35.06 16.07 24.82
N ILE A 344 -33.82 16.47 24.53
CA ILE A 344 -32.79 16.73 25.54
C ILE A 344 -33.15 17.99 26.32
N ASP A 345 -33.39 19.11 25.63
CA ASP A 345 -33.73 20.40 26.23
C ASP A 345 -34.94 20.27 27.15
N LYS A 346 -35.99 19.57 26.69
CA LYS A 346 -37.17 19.32 27.51
C LYS A 346 -36.85 18.57 28.80
N TYR A 347 -35.95 17.58 28.74
CA TYR A 347 -35.59 16.83 29.94
C TYR A 347 -34.71 17.65 30.89
N VAL A 348 -33.79 18.46 30.34
CA VAL A 348 -32.95 19.38 31.12
C VAL A 348 -33.82 20.40 31.85
N ASP A 349 -34.82 20.98 31.16
CA ASP A 349 -35.77 21.90 31.78
C ASP A 349 -36.59 21.22 32.89
N GLU A 350 -37.11 20.02 32.66
CA GLU A 350 -37.84 19.24 33.67
C GLU A 350 -36.98 18.90 34.89
N ASP A 351 -35.71 18.59 34.68
CA ASP A 351 -34.73 18.28 35.74
C ASP A 351 -34.43 19.52 36.59
N ILE A 352 -34.14 20.66 35.95
CA ILE A 352 -33.93 21.96 36.62
C ILE A 352 -35.18 22.39 37.41
N GLU A 353 -36.38 22.24 36.83
CA GLU A 353 -37.63 22.54 37.55
C GLU A 353 -37.77 21.64 38.78
N SER A 354 -37.47 20.34 38.65
CA SER A 354 -37.56 19.39 39.77
C SER A 354 -36.56 19.66 40.89
N ASP A 355 -35.32 20.06 40.54
CA ASP A 355 -34.31 20.45 41.52
C ASP A 355 -34.69 21.76 42.20
N SER A 356 -35.26 22.73 41.45
CA SER A 356 -35.76 23.98 42.01
C SER A 356 -36.95 23.77 42.95
N GLU A 357 -37.84 22.81 42.67
CA GLU A 357 -38.92 22.42 43.60
C GLU A 357 -38.38 21.66 44.82
N SER A 358 -37.25 20.97 44.70
CA SER A 358 -36.61 20.26 45.81
C SER A 358 -35.88 21.21 46.78
N ASP A 359 -35.22 22.24 46.27
CA ASP A 359 -34.57 23.30 47.04
C ASP A 359 -35.57 24.33 47.60
N SER A 360 -36.80 24.37 47.07
CA SER A 360 -37.89 25.22 47.57
C SER A 360 -38.65 24.62 48.76
N ASN A 361 -38.22 23.48 49.30
CA ASN A 361 -38.81 22.87 50.50
C ASN A 361 -38.04 23.21 51.79
N ASP A 362 -37.31 24.33 51.84
CA ASP A 362 -36.99 24.94 53.13
C ASP A 362 -38.22 25.72 53.61
N ASP A 363 -38.85 25.21 54.67
CA ASP A 363 -40.11 25.65 55.24
C ASP A 363 -40.09 27.14 55.66
N SER A 364 -40.30 28.06 54.72
CA SER A 364 -40.80 29.40 55.04
C SER A 364 -42.31 29.32 55.31
N GLU A 365 -42.70 28.59 56.35
CA GLU A 365 -44.03 28.78 56.95
C GLU A 365 -44.17 30.28 57.27
N GLU A 366 -45.21 30.93 56.74
CA GLU A 366 -45.55 32.32 57.05
C GLU A 366 -45.49 32.53 58.57
N VAL A 367 -44.76 33.54 59.05
CA VAL A 367 -44.67 33.80 60.49
C VAL A 367 -46.01 34.33 60.98
N THR A 368 -46.68 33.51 61.79
CA THR A 368 -47.96 33.80 62.41
C THR A 368 -47.79 33.96 63.92
N ARG A 369 -48.84 34.48 64.58
CA ARG A 369 -48.88 34.56 66.05
C ARG A 369 -48.63 33.20 66.71
N ASP A 370 -49.07 32.13 66.05
CA ASP A 370 -49.09 30.80 66.63
C ASP A 370 -47.72 30.11 66.54
N ASN A 371 -46.87 30.44 65.55
CA ASN A 371 -45.54 29.81 65.36
C ASN A 371 -44.35 30.71 65.72
N VAL A 372 -44.55 32.01 65.98
CA VAL A 372 -43.45 32.95 66.26
C VAL A 372 -42.64 32.56 67.50
N ILE A 373 -43.26 31.98 68.53
CA ILE A 373 -42.54 31.50 69.71
C ILE A 373 -41.66 30.30 69.35
N ASP A 374 -42.16 29.38 68.52
CA ASP A 374 -41.41 28.19 68.10
C ASP A 374 -40.17 28.59 67.29
N LYS A 375 -40.26 29.62 66.45
CA LYS A 375 -39.12 30.20 65.73
C LYS A 375 -38.06 30.75 66.68
N VAL A 376 -38.46 31.46 67.74
CA VAL A 376 -37.50 31.95 68.75
C VAL A 376 -36.88 30.81 69.58
N GLU A 377 -37.66 29.79 69.93
CA GLU A 377 -37.13 28.61 70.65
C GLU A 377 -36.15 27.78 69.80
N SER A 378 -36.38 27.73 68.49
CA SER A 378 -35.43 27.18 67.50
C SER A 378 -34.12 27.94 67.52
N TYR A 379 -34.17 29.27 67.36
CA TYR A 379 -33.00 30.16 67.39
C TYR A 379 -32.19 30.04 68.69
N GLU A 380 -32.86 30.00 69.84
CA GLU A 380 -32.19 29.83 71.13
C GLU A 380 -31.66 28.39 71.33
N GLY A 381 -32.16 27.42 70.56
CA GLY A 381 -31.86 25.99 70.69
C GLY A 381 -32.48 25.36 71.95
N HIS A 382 -33.42 26.04 72.60
CA HIS A 382 -34.11 25.57 73.81
C HIS A 382 -35.39 26.38 74.06
N ASN A 383 -36.32 25.79 74.82
CA ASN A 383 -37.56 26.46 75.21
C ASN A 383 -37.30 27.70 76.08
N LEU A 384 -38.12 28.73 75.90
CA LEU A 384 -38.00 29.98 76.63
C LEU A 384 -38.14 29.75 78.15
N ASP A 385 -37.13 30.17 78.92
CA ASP A 385 -37.07 29.93 80.37
C ASP A 385 -38.08 30.79 81.15
N THR A 386 -39.32 30.30 81.24
CA THR A 386 -40.41 30.91 82.00
C THR A 386 -40.23 30.79 83.51
N SER A 387 -39.27 30.01 84.00
CA SER A 387 -38.92 29.97 85.42
C SER A 387 -38.08 31.18 85.83
N LYS A 388 -37.29 31.71 84.90
CA LYS A 388 -36.42 32.88 85.09
C LYS A 388 -37.03 34.19 84.61
N TYR A 389 -37.75 34.18 83.49
CA TYR A 389 -38.30 35.38 82.87
C TYR A 389 -39.82 35.34 82.75
N THR A 390 -40.42 36.48 82.43
CA THR A 390 -41.83 36.61 82.06
C THR A 390 -41.88 37.23 80.67
N TYR A 391 -42.44 36.51 79.70
CA TYR A 391 -42.53 36.94 78.31
C TYR A 391 -43.88 37.60 78.05
N LYS A 392 -43.88 38.72 77.32
CA LYS A 392 -45.12 39.30 76.77
C LYS A 392 -45.60 38.51 75.58
N GLU A 393 -46.88 38.65 75.24
CA GLU A 393 -47.39 38.06 74.01
C GLU A 393 -46.76 38.74 72.78
N PRO A 394 -46.42 37.97 71.73
CA PRO A 394 -45.98 38.51 70.44
C PRO A 394 -47.00 39.48 69.86
N GLU A 395 -46.56 40.61 69.36
CA GLU A 395 -47.38 41.61 68.66
C GLU A 395 -46.75 41.96 67.32
N LYS A 396 -47.58 42.35 66.35
CA LYS A 396 -47.06 42.86 65.08
C LYS A 396 -46.46 44.26 65.28
N THR A 397 -45.25 44.47 64.77
CA THR A 397 -44.58 45.77 64.71
C THR A 397 -45.16 46.62 63.59
N ASP A 398 -44.79 47.90 63.55
CA ASP A 398 -45.21 48.84 62.49
C ASP A 398 -44.68 48.42 61.09
N ASP A 399 -43.59 47.64 61.06
CA ASP A 399 -42.95 47.15 59.84
C ASP A 399 -43.53 45.81 59.36
N GLY A 400 -44.47 45.22 60.11
CA GLY A 400 -45.19 43.99 59.74
C GLY A 400 -44.67 42.72 60.42
N ASP A 401 -43.48 42.79 61.02
CA ASP A 401 -42.78 41.75 61.79
C ASP A 401 -43.46 41.43 63.11
N TRP A 402 -43.03 40.34 63.76
CA TRP A 402 -43.48 40.00 65.09
C TRP A 402 -42.44 40.36 66.14
N GLY A 403 -42.86 40.90 67.29
CA GLY A 403 -41.95 41.17 68.39
C GLY A 403 -42.58 41.00 69.77
N PHE A 404 -41.75 40.64 70.75
CA PHE A 404 -42.13 40.60 72.16
C PHE A 404 -40.95 40.86 73.09
N SER A 405 -41.24 41.52 74.22
CA SER A 405 -40.27 41.76 75.29
C SER A 405 -40.41 40.73 76.41
N PHE A 406 -39.33 40.50 77.15
CA PHE A 406 -39.36 39.72 78.39
C PHE A 406 -38.72 40.48 79.56
N THR A 407 -39.26 40.26 80.75
CA THR A 407 -38.79 40.87 81.99
C THR A 407 -38.26 39.82 82.95
N ASP A 408 -37.42 40.23 83.89
CA ASP A 408 -37.09 39.40 85.05
C ASP A 408 -38.33 39.21 85.97
N LYS A 409 -38.16 38.44 87.06
CA LYS A 409 -39.25 38.21 88.03
C LYS A 409 -39.59 39.42 88.90
N ASN A 410 -38.76 40.47 88.88
CA ASN A 410 -39.04 41.74 89.55
C ASN A 410 -39.81 42.71 88.64
N GLY A 411 -39.94 42.39 87.34
CA GLY A 411 -40.62 43.19 86.34
C GLY A 411 -39.70 44.13 85.56
N ASP A 412 -38.39 44.03 85.75
CA ASP A 412 -37.40 44.83 85.02
C ASP A 412 -37.17 44.24 83.63
N LEU A 413 -37.13 45.10 82.59
CA LEU A 413 -36.89 44.68 81.20
C LEU A 413 -35.55 43.95 81.10
N ALA A 414 -35.58 42.72 80.56
CA ALA A 414 -34.41 41.89 80.39
C ALA A 414 -33.97 41.78 78.91
N GLY A 415 -34.90 41.95 77.97
CA GLY A 415 -34.64 41.99 76.54
C GLY A 415 -35.91 41.88 75.69
N SER A 416 -35.73 41.74 74.38
CA SER A 416 -36.81 41.50 73.43
C SER A 416 -36.35 40.70 72.22
N TYR A 417 -37.31 40.16 71.47
CA TYR A 417 -37.09 39.52 70.18
C TYR A 417 -37.92 40.21 69.10
N THR A 418 -37.40 40.24 67.88
CA THR A 418 -38.16 40.43 66.64
C THR A 418 -37.97 39.24 65.72
N VAL A 419 -38.98 38.93 64.91
CA VAL A 419 -38.97 37.85 63.93
C VAL A 419 -39.51 38.41 62.63
N ASP A 420 -38.68 38.39 61.59
CA ASP A 420 -39.02 38.87 60.25
C ASP A 420 -40.18 38.03 59.68
N SER A 421 -41.20 38.69 59.14
CA SER A 421 -42.39 37.97 58.65
C SER A 421 -42.22 37.29 57.30
N GLU A 422 -41.22 37.67 56.51
CA GLU A 422 -40.95 37.13 55.17
C GLU A 422 -40.04 35.92 55.23
N ASP A 423 -38.95 35.98 56.01
CA ASP A 423 -37.96 34.90 56.06
C ASP A 423 -37.89 34.17 57.41
N GLY A 424 -38.44 34.73 58.49
CA GLY A 424 -38.43 34.13 59.83
C GLY A 424 -37.15 34.38 60.63
N LEU A 425 -36.30 35.30 60.20
CA LEU A 425 -35.07 35.66 60.89
C LEU A 425 -35.37 36.22 62.29
N VAL A 426 -34.85 35.56 63.32
CA VAL A 426 -34.98 36.00 64.72
C VAL A 426 -33.85 36.96 65.06
N THR A 427 -34.18 38.11 65.65
CA THR A 427 -33.21 39.06 66.21
C THR A 427 -33.48 39.28 67.69
N LYS A 428 -32.44 39.17 68.52
CA LYS A 428 -32.49 39.33 69.98
C LYS A 428 -31.87 40.65 70.39
N TYR A 429 -32.52 41.33 71.33
CA TYR A 429 -32.08 42.59 71.92
C TYR A 429 -31.92 42.47 73.43
N ASP A 430 -30.93 43.17 73.99
CA ASP A 430 -30.76 43.28 75.43
C ASP A 430 -31.71 44.32 76.08
N LYS A 431 -31.55 44.52 77.39
CA LYS A 431 -32.37 45.46 78.18
C LYS A 431 -32.25 46.93 77.75
N ASP A 432 -31.19 47.30 77.05
CA ASP A 432 -30.94 48.66 76.57
C ASP A 432 -31.41 48.83 75.11
N GLY A 433 -31.88 47.75 74.47
CA GLY A 433 -32.38 47.72 73.10
C GLY A 433 -31.29 47.50 72.05
N GLU A 434 -30.09 47.08 72.47
CA GLU A 434 -28.98 46.78 71.57
C GLU A 434 -29.09 45.34 71.08
N GLU A 435 -28.86 45.12 69.77
CA GLU A 435 -28.87 43.79 69.18
C GLU A 435 -27.72 42.95 69.76
N VAL A 436 -28.06 41.76 70.26
CA VAL A 436 -27.10 40.80 70.82
C VAL A 436 -26.89 39.58 69.93
N GLY A 437 -27.75 39.37 68.92
CA GLY A 437 -27.58 38.35 67.90
C GLY A 437 -28.81 38.16 67.03
N SER A 438 -28.60 37.58 65.84
CA SER A 438 -29.64 37.26 64.85
C SER A 438 -29.36 35.90 64.18
N GLY A 439 -30.42 35.17 63.78
CA GLY A 439 -30.34 33.83 63.17
C GLY A 439 -31.68 33.10 63.07
N TYR A 440 -31.65 31.83 62.68
CA TYR A 440 -32.82 30.94 62.53
C TYR A 440 -32.85 29.82 63.58
#